data_AF-A0AAV2C010-F1
#
_entry.id   AF-A0AAV2C010-F1
#
_cell.length_a   1.000
_cell.length_b   1.000
_cell.length_c   1.000
_cell.angle_alpha   90.00
_cell.angle_beta   90.00
_cell.angle_gamma   90.00
#
_symmetry.space_group_name_H-M   'P 1'
#
loop_
_entity.id
_entity.type
_entity.pdbx_description
1 polymer ?
#
loop_
_entity_poly.entity_id
_entity_poly.type
_entity_poly.pdbx_seq_one_letter_code
_entity_poly.pdbx_strand_id
1 'polypeptide(L)' 'MLAITLRYLATGRSFTDLSYSYRVGVTTISRIVKTTCIHIWRIMQTKHFPAATQGNWLDIAKNFEKYAHFPRCLRAIDG' A
#
# COMPACT_ATOMS: atom_id res chain seq x y z
N MET A 1 8.54 15.77 3.08
CA MET A 1 7.33 15.06 3.54
C MET A 1 7.21 13.68 2.94
N LEU A 2 7.13 13.54 1.61
CA LEU A 2 7.05 12.23 0.95
C LEU A 2 8.22 11.29 1.31
N ALA A 3 9.46 11.79 1.34
CA ALA A 3 10.63 10.98 1.69
C ALA A 3 10.56 10.33 3.10
N ILE A 4 10.00 11.03 4.08
CA ILE A 4 9.81 10.51 5.45
C ILE A 4 8.80 9.34 5.41
N THR A 5 7.69 9.53 4.70
CA THR A 5 6.65 8.51 4.53
C THR A 5 7.17 7.29 3.77
N LEU A 6 7.93 7.49 2.69
CA LEU A 6 8.54 6.38 1.93
C LEU A 6 9.57 5.62 2.79
N ARG A 7 10.39 6.33 3.55
CA ARG A 7 11.33 5.70 4.49
C ARG A 7 10.59 4.87 5.54
N TYR A 8 9.51 5.40 6.12
CA TYR A 8 8.66 4.68 7.05
C TYR A 8 8.10 3.40 6.44
N LEU A 9 7.47 3.49 5.26
CA LEU A 9 6.87 2.34 4.58
C LEU A 9 7.90 1.28 4.16
N ALA A 10 9.09 1.70 3.72
CA ALA A 10 10.12 0.78 3.25
C ALA A 10 10.87 0.07 4.39
N THR A 11 10.95 0.68 5.59
CA THR A 11 11.80 0.18 6.67
C THR A 11 11.06 -0.22 7.94
N GLY A 12 9.79 0.19 8.10
CA GLY A 12 8.99 -0.08 9.30
C GLY A 12 9.53 0.56 10.58
N ARG A 13 10.46 1.52 10.48
CA ARG A 13 11.08 2.16 11.65
C ARG A 13 10.08 2.99 12.46
N SER A 14 10.33 3.11 13.76
CA SER A 14 9.50 3.92 14.65
C SER A 14 9.56 5.41 14.30
N PHE A 15 8.53 6.17 14.69
CA PHE A 15 8.53 7.62 14.52
C PHE A 15 9.61 8.32 15.35
N THR A 16 10.08 7.72 16.45
CA THR A 16 11.21 8.24 17.24
C THR A 16 12.53 8.15 16.48
N ASP A 17 12.81 7.02 15.80
CA ASP A 17 14.01 6.88 14.98
C ASP A 17 13.99 7.82 13.77
N LEU A 18 12.84 7.95 13.12
CA LEU A 18 12.66 8.89 12.03
C LEU A 18 12.78 10.35 12.52
N SER A 19 12.34 10.64 13.74
CA SER A 19 12.46 11.96 14.37
C SER A 19 13.92 12.35 14.54
N TYR A 20 14.75 11.42 15.01
CA TYR A 20 16.19 11.61 15.11
C TYR A 20 16.84 11.79 13.72
N SER A 21 16.50 10.92 12.77
CA SER A 21 17.09 10.91 11.42
C SER A 21 16.79 12.18 10.62
N TYR A 22 15.56 12.69 10.71
CA TYR A 22 15.10 13.85 9.93
C TYR A 22 15.09 15.14 10.74
N ARG A 23 15.42 15.10 12.04
CA ARG A 23 15.39 16.25 12.97
C ARG A 23 14.03 16.96 12.99
N VAL A 24 12.95 16.17 12.96
CA VAL A 24 11.56 16.65 13.00
C VAL A 24 10.86 16.03 14.19
N GLY A 25 10.08 16.79 14.95
CA GLY A 25 9.36 16.27 16.11
C GLY A 25 8.45 15.07 15.77
N VAL A 26 8.37 14.10 16.69
CA VAL A 26 7.62 12.85 16.54
C VAL A 26 6.15 13.09 16.14
N THR A 27 5.49 14.08 16.75
CA THR A 27 4.09 14.45 16.44
C THR A 27 3.94 14.94 15.00
N THR A 28 4.92 15.72 14.52
CA THR A 28 4.95 16.23 13.15
C THR A 28 5.19 15.09 12.16
N ILE A 29 6.10 14.15 12.46
CA ILE A 29 6.31 12.94 11.63
C ILE A 29 5.05 12.09 11.54
N SER A 30 4.39 11.81 12.67
CA SER A 30 3.13 11.06 12.68
C SER A 30 2.07 11.71 11.77
N ARG A 31 1.92 13.04 11.86
CA ARG A 31 1.01 13.79 10.99
C ARG A 31 1.43 13.73 9.52
N ILE A 32 2.72 13.85 9.21
CA ILE A 32 3.25 13.75 7.85
C ILE A 32 2.95 12.37 7.25
N VAL A 33 3.29 11.30 7.97
CA VAL A 33 3.07 9.92 7.51
C VAL A 33 1.58 9.69 7.26
N LYS A 34 0.72 10.03 8.24
CA LYS A 34 -0.74 9.87 8.11
C LYS A 34 -1.32 10.62 6.91
N THR A 35 -1.01 11.92 6.79
CA THR A 35 -1.54 12.76 5.71
C THR A 35 -1.05 12.29 4.34
N THR A 36 0.25 12.00 4.22
CA THR A 36 0.84 11.51 2.96
C THR A 36 0.24 10.17 2.55
N CYS A 37 0.08 9.21 3.46
CA CYS A 37 -0.54 7.92 3.14
C CYS A 37 -1.99 8.08 2.66
N ILE A 38 -2.78 8.98 3.25
CA ILE A 38 -4.14 9.28 2.78
C ILE A 38 -4.12 9.81 1.33
N HIS A 39 -3.20 10.72 1.01
CA HIS A 39 -3.09 11.25 -0.34
C HIS A 39 -2.61 10.20 -1.35
N ILE A 40 -1.62 9.39 -0.98
CA ILE A 40 -1.15 8.26 -1.80
C ILE A 40 -2.32 7.30 -2.08
N TRP A 41 -3.06 6.91 -1.05
CA TRP A 41 -4.22 6.03 -1.17
C TRP A 41 -5.27 6.62 -2.11
N ARG A 42 -5.65 7.89 -1.92
CA ARG A 42 -6.65 8.56 -2.78
C ARG A 42 -6.27 8.57 -4.26
N ILE A 43 -4.98 8.75 -4.58
CA ILE A 43 -4.49 8.79 -5.96
C ILE A 43 -4.37 7.37 -6.54
N MET A 44 -3.86 6.42 -5.76
CA MET A 44 -3.53 5.08 -6.26
C MET A 44 -4.71 4.11 -6.23
N GLN A 45 -5.69 4.28 -5.34
CA GLN A 45 -6.78 3.33 -5.14
C GLN A 45 -7.54 3.06 -6.44
N THR A 46 -7.79 4.07 -7.26
CA THR A 46 -8.61 3.92 -8.46
C THR A 46 -7.91 3.12 -9.55
N LYS A 47 -6.57 3.23 -9.62
CA LYS A 47 -5.75 2.51 -10.60
C LYS A 47 -5.48 1.06 -10.20
N HIS A 48 -5.25 0.82 -8.91
CA HIS A 48 -4.78 -0.49 -8.42
C HIS A 48 -5.85 -1.31 -7.71
N PHE A 49 -6.94 -0.68 -7.26
CA PHE A 49 -8.07 -1.32 -6.60
C PHE A 49 -9.36 -0.95 -7.36
N PRO A 50 -9.53 -1.43 -8.61
CA PRO A 50 -10.74 -1.21 -9.37
C PRO A 50 -11.96 -1.84 -8.66
N ALA A 51 -13.15 -1.41 -9.05
CA ALA A 51 -14.39 -1.93 -8.46
C ALA A 51 -14.46 -3.45 -8.55
N ALA A 52 -14.79 -4.06 -7.41
CA ALA A 52 -14.91 -5.50 -7.22
C ALA A 52 -16.19 -6.03 -7.87
N THR A 53 -16.23 -6.12 -9.20
CA THR A 53 -17.36 -6.72 -9.94
C THR A 53 -17.15 -8.22 -10.12
N GLN A 54 -18.25 -8.99 -10.18
CA GLN A 54 -18.19 -10.44 -10.39
C GLN A 54 -17.40 -10.81 -11.65
N GLY A 55 -17.55 -10.05 -12.73
CA GLY A 55 -16.78 -10.25 -13.97
C GLY A 55 -15.26 -10.13 -13.75
N ASN A 56 -14.81 -9.09 -13.04
CA ASN A 56 -13.39 -8.89 -12.73
C ASN A 56 -12.84 -10.03 -11.86
N TRP A 57 -13.62 -10.50 -10.88
CA TRP A 57 -13.23 -11.62 -10.02
C TRP A 57 -13.09 -12.94 -10.79
N LEU A 58 -14.00 -13.22 -11.72
CA LEU A 58 -13.88 -14.40 -12.59
C LEU A 58 -12.66 -14.33 -13.49
N ASP A 59 -12.34 -13.14 -14.03
CA ASP A 59 -11.16 -12.97 -14.87
C ASP A 59 -9.86 -13.18 -14.06
N ILE A 60 -9.78 -12.61 -12.84
CA ILE A 60 -8.65 -12.83 -11.95
C ILE A 60 -8.49 -14.33 -11.61
N ALA A 61 -9.58 -15.03 -11.27
CA ALA A 61 -9.55 -16.46 -10.99
C ALA A 61 -9.05 -17.29 -12.17
N LYS A 62 -9.51 -16.99 -13.38
CA LYS A 62 -9.03 -17.64 -14.61
C LYS A 62 -7.54 -17.38 -14.84
N ASN A 63 -7.06 -16.17 -14.59
CA ASN A 63 -5.66 -15.83 -14.75
C ASN A 63 -4.78 -16.58 -13.73
N PHE A 64 -5.18 -16.65 -12.46
CA PHE A 64 -4.46 -17.45 -11.46
C PHE A 64 -4.48 -18.95 -11.75
N GLU A 65 -5.60 -19.48 -12.23
CA GLU A 65 -5.67 -20.87 -12.68
C GLU A 65 -4.72 -21.12 -13.86
N LYS A 66 -4.69 -20.22 -14.85
CA LYS A 66 -3.86 -20.35 -16.05
C LYS A 66 -2.37 -20.26 -15.77
N TYR A 67 -1.93 -19.30 -14.93
CA TYR A 67 -0.51 -19.01 -14.75
C TYR A 67 0.08 -19.64 -13.49
N ALA A 68 -0.70 -19.80 -12.42
CA ALA A 68 -0.24 -20.32 -11.13
C ALA A 68 -0.85 -21.70 -10.79
N HIS A 69 -1.71 -22.27 -11.65
CA HIS A 69 -2.45 -23.51 -11.36
C HIS A 69 -3.22 -23.43 -10.03
N PHE A 70 -3.68 -22.24 -9.67
CA PHE A 70 -4.40 -21.99 -8.43
C PHE A 70 -5.87 -21.67 -8.73
N PRO A 71 -6.73 -22.70 -8.86
CA PRO A 71 -8.12 -22.50 -9.19
C PRO A 71 -8.83 -21.73 -8.08
N ARG A 72 -9.77 -20.86 -8.46
CA ARG A 72 -10.58 -20.02 -7.54
C ARG A 72 -9.76 -19.00 -6.73
N CYS A 73 -8.53 -18.66 -7.15
CA CYS A 73 -7.82 -17.52 -6.54
C CYS A 73 -8.48 -16.21 -6.96
N LEU A 74 -9.11 -15.52 -6.02
CA LEU A 74 -9.70 -14.22 -6.32
C LEU A 74 -8.67 -13.10 -6.22
N ARG A 75 -7.62 -13.27 -5.41
CA ARG A 75 -6.52 -12.32 -5.26
C ARG A 75 -5.37 -12.92 -4.45
N ALA A 76 -4.14 -12.57 -4.79
CA ALA A 76 -2.99 -12.74 -3.92
C ALA A 76 -2.65 -11.40 -3.26
N ILE A 77 -2.31 -11.42 -1.97
CA ILE A 77 -1.83 -10.23 -1.25
C ILE A 77 -0.31 -10.12 -1.37
N ASP A 78 0.39 -11.26 -1.36
CA ASP A 78 1.86 -11.33 -1.27
C ASP A 78 2.50 -12.21 -2.37
N GLY A 79 1.70 -12.72 -3.32
CA GLY A 79 2.11 -13.67 -4.36
C GLY A 79 1.31 -14.96 -4.33
#